data_AF-A0A2U1CCD5-F1
#
_entry.id   AF-A0A2U1CCD5-F1
#
_cell.length_a   1.000
_cell.length_b   1.000
_cell.length_c   1.000
_cell.angle_alpha   90.00
_cell.angle_beta   90.00
_cell.angle_gamma   90.00
#
_symmetry.space_group_name_H-M   'P 1'
#
loop_
_entity.id
_entity.type
_entity.pdbx_description
1 polymer ?
#
loop_
_entity_poly.entity_id
_entity_poly.type
_entity_poly.pdbx_seq_one_letter_code
_entity_poly.pdbx_strand_id
1 'polypeptide(L)'
;MNQRKRAFCEAYLLSGNATKAAVEAGYSSKTARSTGQRLLTFADVQEYLEQRNKEISAANTADVEEIRRFWTATMRDGGARTGERLKASELLAKSYGAFLDRVGIDGDISIQAAMRDLTTEELRQLAQLDGDPW
;
A
#
# COMPACT_ATOMS: atom_id res chain seq x y z
N MET A 1 -28.39 -0.80 -5.29
CA MET A 1 -28.60 0.51 -4.63
C MET A 1 -29.49 1.42 -5.50
N ASN A 2 -30.34 2.27 -4.91
CA ASN A 2 -31.22 3.20 -5.67
C ASN A 2 -30.58 4.58 -5.90
N GLN A 3 -31.18 5.41 -6.77
CA GLN A 3 -30.65 6.73 -7.16
C GLN A 3 -30.46 7.67 -5.97
N ARG A 4 -31.39 7.70 -5.00
CA ARG A 4 -31.30 8.58 -3.83
C ARG A 4 -30.21 8.15 -2.84
N LYS A 5 -30.05 6.84 -2.60
CA LYS A 5 -28.94 6.33 -1.81
C LYS A 5 -27.60 6.63 -2.47
N ARG A 6 -27.51 6.55 -3.81
CA ARG A 6 -26.31 6.93 -4.55
C ARG A 6 -25.99 8.42 -4.39
N ALA A 7 -26.99 9.30 -4.57
CA ALA A 7 -26.82 10.74 -4.35
C ALA A 7 -26.38 11.05 -2.91
N PHE A 8 -26.92 10.33 -1.93
CA PHE A 8 -26.47 10.43 -0.53
C PHE A 8 -25.00 10.05 -0.38
N CYS A 9 -24.57 8.94 -0.98
CA CYS A 9 -23.18 8.50 -0.90
C CYS A 9 -22.22 9.54 -1.50
N GLU A 10 -22.50 10.06 -2.70
CA GLU A 10 -21.65 11.08 -3.34
C GLU A 10 -21.57 12.37 -2.51
N ALA A 11 -22.70 12.85 -1.99
CA ALA A 11 -22.74 14.02 -1.12
C ALA A 11 -22.01 13.78 0.22
N TYR A 12 -22.06 12.55 0.74
CA TYR A 12 -21.36 12.17 1.96
C TYR A 12 -19.84 12.08 1.75
N LEU A 13 -19.39 11.51 0.63
CA LEU A 13 -17.97 11.47 0.26
C LEU A 13 -17.36 12.88 0.15
N LEU A 14 -18.13 13.86 -0.33
CA LEU A 14 -17.68 15.25 -0.45
C LEU A 14 -17.67 16.00 0.90
N SER A 15 -18.69 15.81 1.73
CA SER A 15 -18.94 16.66 2.90
C SER A 15 -18.56 16.03 4.25
N GLY A 16 -18.43 14.70 4.32
CA GLY A 16 -18.29 13.95 5.57
C GLY A 16 -19.48 14.05 6.53
N ASN A 17 -20.57 14.72 6.14
CA ASN A 17 -21.70 15.04 7.01
C ASN A 17 -22.97 14.33 6.54
N ALA A 18 -23.42 13.33 7.31
CA ALA A 18 -24.59 12.52 6.97
C ALA A 18 -25.89 13.32 6.90
N THR A 19 -26.04 14.37 7.71
CA THR A 19 -27.25 15.19 7.69
C THR A 19 -27.29 16.04 6.41
N LYS A 20 -26.18 16.69 6.07
CA LYS A 20 -26.05 17.50 4.86
C LYS A 20 -26.22 16.64 3.61
N ALA A 21 -25.57 15.48 3.57
CA ALA A 21 -25.69 14.53 2.48
C ALA A 21 -27.13 14.03 2.27
N ALA A 22 -27.88 13.80 3.35
CA ALA A 22 -29.28 13.40 3.25
C ALA A 22 -30.15 14.54 2.67
N VAL A 23 -29.93 15.79 3.05
CA VAL A 23 -30.63 16.93 2.47
C VAL A 23 -30.33 17.07 0.98
N GLU A 24 -29.05 17.00 0.60
CA GLU A 24 -28.60 17.10 -0.79
C GLU A 24 -29.13 15.94 -1.66
N ALA A 25 -29.26 14.74 -1.10
CA ALA A 25 -29.88 13.59 -1.74
C ALA A 25 -31.42 13.62 -1.81
N GLY A 26 -32.04 14.74 -1.42
CA GLY A 26 -33.47 14.99 -1.52
C GLY A 26 -34.30 14.36 -0.39
N TYR A 27 -33.69 13.98 0.74
CA TYR A 27 -34.44 13.59 1.95
C TYR A 27 -34.99 14.80 2.70
N SER A 28 -36.11 14.59 3.40
CA SER A 28 -36.75 15.65 4.20
C SER A 28 -35.77 16.25 5.19
N SER A 29 -35.62 17.57 5.15
CA SER A 29 -34.76 18.31 6.07
C SER A 29 -35.11 18.06 7.54
N LYS A 30 -36.41 17.92 7.84
CA LYS A 30 -36.91 17.62 9.20
C LYS A 30 -36.40 16.30 9.76
N THR A 31 -36.15 15.31 8.90
CA THR A 31 -35.70 13.96 9.30
C THR A 31 -34.32 13.61 8.77
N ALA A 32 -33.59 14.56 8.19
CA ALA A 32 -32.33 14.33 7.50
C ALA A 32 -31.27 13.74 8.44
N ARG A 33 -31.23 14.19 9.71
CA ARG A 33 -30.29 13.67 10.71
C ARG A 33 -30.45 12.18 10.96
N SER A 34 -31.66 11.74 11.33
CA SER A 34 -31.96 10.32 11.61
C SER A 34 -31.89 9.48 10.34
N THR A 35 -32.31 10.04 9.20
CA THR A 35 -32.24 9.37 7.90
C THR A 35 -30.81 9.13 7.46
N GLY A 36 -29.94 10.13 7.57
CA GLY A 36 -28.51 10.02 7.25
C GLY A 36 -27.80 8.98 8.10
N GLN A 37 -28.03 8.98 9.41
CA GLN A 37 -27.47 7.96 10.31
C GLN A 37 -27.91 6.55 9.92
N ARG A 38 -29.21 6.35 9.64
CA ARG A 38 -29.75 5.07 9.19
C ARG A 38 -29.24 4.64 7.81
N LEU A 39 -29.00 5.58 6.90
CA LEU A 39 -28.44 5.27 5.59
C LEU A 39 -27.04 4.67 5.70
N LEU A 40 -26.21 5.18 6.63
CA LEU A 40 -24.86 4.66 6.87
C LEU A 40 -24.83 3.25 7.45
N THR A 41 -25.93 2.74 8.01
CA THR A 41 -25.99 1.36 8.52
C THR A 41 -26.40 0.34 7.46
N PHE A 42 -26.78 0.77 6.26
CA PHE A 42 -27.16 -0.16 5.21
C PHE A 42 -25.92 -0.72 4.50
N ALA A 43 -25.86 -2.05 4.37
CA ALA A 43 -24.74 -2.74 3.74
C ALA A 43 -24.45 -2.23 2.32
N ASP A 44 -25.49 -1.98 1.51
CA ASP A 44 -25.33 -1.47 0.14
C ASP A 44 -24.73 -0.05 0.08
N VAL A 45 -24.94 0.76 1.12
CA VAL A 45 -24.34 2.09 1.26
C VAL A 45 -22.89 1.98 1.73
N GLN A 46 -22.62 1.12 2.72
CA GLN A 46 -21.27 0.90 3.24
C GLN A 46 -20.33 0.35 2.15
N GLU A 47 -20.78 -0.66 1.41
CA GLU A 47 -20.03 -1.25 0.31
C GLU A 47 -19.70 -0.22 -0.78
N TYR A 48 -20.67 0.62 -1.15
CA TYR A 48 -20.43 1.68 -2.14
C TYR A 48 -19.44 2.73 -1.63
N LEU A 49 -19.58 3.20 -0.39
CA LEU A 49 -18.66 4.18 0.20
C LEU A 49 -17.24 3.60 0.30
N GLU A 50 -17.09 2.34 0.68
CA GLU A 50 -15.80 1.67 0.75
C GLU A 50 -15.15 1.57 -0.63
N GLN A 51 -15.91 1.11 -1.63
CA GLN A 51 -15.42 1.00 -3.01
C GLN A 51 -14.98 2.37 -3.55
N ARG A 52 -15.79 3.41 -3.36
CA ARG A 52 -15.45 4.77 -3.80
C ARG A 52 -14.26 5.35 -3.04
N ASN A 53 -14.16 5.11 -1.73
CA ASN A 53 -12.99 5.53 -0.96
C ASN A 53 -11.71 4.81 -1.44
N LYS A 54 -11.78 3.53 -1.80
CA LYS A 54 -10.64 2.81 -2.40
C LYS A 54 -10.26 3.42 -3.74
N GLU A 55 -11.22 3.76 -4.60
CA GLU A 55 -10.96 4.41 -5.89
C GLU A 55 -10.36 5.81 -5.72
N ILE A 56 -10.90 6.63 -4.82
CA ILE A 56 -10.37 7.96 -4.50
C ILE A 56 -8.98 7.85 -3.90
N SER A 57 -8.78 6.91 -2.96
CA SER A 57 -7.47 6.67 -2.35
C SER A 57 -6.46 6.21 -3.39
N ALA A 58 -6.82 5.28 -4.28
CA ALA A 58 -5.97 4.83 -5.36
C ALA A 58 -5.63 5.97 -6.34
N ALA A 59 -6.61 6.80 -6.71
CA ALA A 59 -6.40 7.95 -7.58
C ALA A 59 -5.53 9.04 -6.94
N ASN A 60 -5.58 9.20 -5.61
CA ASN A 60 -4.78 10.16 -4.86
C ASN A 60 -3.44 9.60 -4.36
N THR A 61 -3.20 8.30 -4.52
CA THR A 61 -1.93 7.65 -4.14
C THR A 61 -1.05 7.57 -5.37
N ALA A 62 0.11 8.21 -5.33
CA ALA A 62 1.07 8.07 -6.41
C ALA A 62 1.55 6.63 -6.50
N ASP A 63 1.40 6.02 -7.68
CA ASP A 63 1.93 4.69 -7.93
C ASP A 63 3.46 4.74 -8.15
N VAL A 64 4.10 3.57 -8.15
CA VAL A 64 5.57 3.45 -8.31
C VAL A 64 6.05 4.08 -9.62
N GLU A 65 5.25 4.00 -10.68
CA GLU A 65 5.60 4.58 -11.98
C GLU A 65 5.49 6.10 -11.98
N GLU A 66 4.45 6.66 -11.34
CA GLU A 66 4.28 8.09 -11.14
C GLU A 66 5.43 8.67 -10.31
N ILE A 67 5.81 8.01 -9.22
CA ILE A 67 6.96 8.39 -8.39
C ILE A 67 8.25 8.40 -9.24
N ARG A 68 8.47 7.37 -10.06
CA ARG A 68 9.64 7.29 -10.97
C ARG A 68 9.63 8.39 -12.02
N ARG A 69 8.48 8.68 -12.63
CA ARG A 69 8.33 9.78 -13.60
C ARG A 69 8.63 11.12 -12.94
N PHE A 70 8.11 11.36 -11.74
CA PHE A 70 8.34 12.58 -10.97
C PHE A 70 9.82 12.77 -10.62
N TRP A 71 10.51 11.74 -10.10
CA TRP A 71 11.95 11.84 -9.82
C TRP A 71 12.76 12.04 -11.10
N THR A 72 12.41 11.36 -12.19
CA THR A 72 13.10 11.51 -13.48
C THR A 72 12.97 12.93 -14.03
N ALA A 73 11.77 13.50 -13.96
CA ALA A 73 11.52 14.88 -14.37
C ALA A 73 12.31 15.86 -13.48
N THR A 74 12.21 15.72 -12.15
CA THR A 74 12.91 16.58 -11.19
C THR A 74 14.44 16.52 -11.37
N MET A 75 15.02 15.34 -11.59
CA MET A 75 16.45 15.19 -11.86
C MET A 75 16.91 15.95 -13.11
N ARG A 76 16.08 15.94 -14.17
CA ARG A 76 16.38 16.51 -15.48
C ARG A 76 16.04 18.00 -15.60
N ASP A 77 15.24 18.53 -14.69
CA ASP A 77 14.86 19.95 -14.70
C ASP A 77 16.08 20.84 -14.41
N GLY A 78 16.48 21.63 -15.41
CA GLY A 78 17.60 22.58 -15.29
C GLY A 78 17.28 23.81 -14.44
N GLY A 79 16.00 24.09 -14.16
CA GLY A 79 15.54 25.17 -13.30
C GLY A 79 15.44 24.80 -11.82
N ALA A 80 15.39 23.50 -11.49
CA ALA A 80 15.35 23.01 -10.12
C ALA A 80 16.70 23.20 -9.40
N ARG A 81 16.66 23.33 -8.06
CA ARG A 81 17.89 23.48 -7.28
C ARG A 81 18.73 22.22 -7.40
N THR A 82 20.05 22.36 -7.50
CA THR A 82 20.97 21.21 -7.60
C THR A 82 20.74 20.17 -6.52
N GLY A 83 20.43 20.57 -5.28
CA GLY A 83 20.12 19.65 -4.19
C GLY A 83 18.86 18.79 -4.42
N GLU A 84 17.80 19.37 -5.01
CA GLU A 84 16.56 18.64 -5.33
C GLU A 84 16.82 17.63 -6.44
N ARG A 85 17.59 18.03 -7.45
CA ARG A 85 18.00 17.17 -8.56
C ARG A 85 18.85 16.00 -8.09
N LEU A 86 19.86 16.27 -7.25
CA LEU A 86 20.69 15.23 -6.64
C LEU A 86 19.86 14.27 -5.79
N LYS A 87 18.88 14.78 -5.03
CA LYS A 87 18.01 13.93 -4.22
C LYS A 87 17.15 13.02 -5.08
N ALA A 88 16.58 13.53 -6.17
CA ALA A 88 15.82 12.72 -7.11
C ALA A 88 16.68 11.63 -7.78
N SER A 89 17.92 11.97 -8.17
CA SER A 89 18.89 10.98 -8.68
C SER A 89 19.20 9.88 -7.67
N GLU A 90 19.44 10.24 -6.41
CA GLU A 90 19.72 9.31 -5.32
C GLU A 90 18.54 8.34 -5.09
N LEU A 91 17.31 8.87 -5.04
CA LEU A 91 16.11 8.07 -4.85
C LEU A 91 15.86 7.10 -6.02
N LEU A 92 16.08 7.55 -7.26
CA LEU A 92 16.03 6.67 -8.43
C LEU A 92 17.07 5.55 -8.34
N ALA A 93 18.34 5.89 -8.04
CA ALA A 93 19.41 4.90 -7.91
C ALA A 93 19.12 3.89 -6.79
N LYS A 94 18.60 4.33 -5.63
CA LYS A 94 18.14 3.45 -4.55
C LYS A 94 17.02 2.51 -5.01
N SER A 95 16.06 3.00 -5.79
CA SER A 95 14.97 2.17 -6.31
C SER A 95 15.43 1.05 -7.25
N TYR A 96 16.60 1.22 -7.87
CA TYR A 96 17.24 0.20 -8.71
C TYR A 96 18.25 -0.68 -7.94
N GLY A 97 18.34 -0.53 -6.61
CA GLY A 97 19.27 -1.30 -5.79
C GLY A 97 20.73 -0.92 -6.00
N ALA A 98 21.02 0.26 -6.57
CA ALA A 98 22.39 0.69 -6.87
C ALA A 98 23.29 0.89 -5.64
N PHE A 99 22.69 0.95 -4.44
CA PHE A 99 23.39 1.09 -3.16
C PHE A 99 23.29 -0.15 -2.27
N LEU A 100 22.84 -1.29 -2.81
CA LEU A 100 22.86 -2.54 -2.07
C LEU A 100 24.28 -3.08 -2.03
N ASP A 101 24.86 -3.14 -0.84
CA ASP A 101 26.10 -3.90 -0.63
C ASP A 101 25.79 -5.39 -0.79
N ARG A 102 26.43 -6.03 -1.76
CA ARG A 102 26.40 -7.48 -1.86
C ARG A 102 27.23 -8.05 -0.72
N VAL A 103 26.59 -8.36 0.39
CA VAL A 103 27.17 -9.24 1.40
C VAL A 103 27.21 -10.64 0.78
N GLY A 104 28.40 -11.09 0.38
CA GLY A 104 28.61 -12.47 -0.01
C GLY A 104 28.39 -13.35 1.23
N ILE A 105 27.23 -13.99 1.32
CA ILE A 105 27.03 -15.08 2.28
C ILE A 105 27.74 -16.28 1.66
N ASP A 106 29.00 -16.47 2.04
CA ASP A 106 29.77 -17.63 1.64
C ASP A 106 29.30 -18.83 2.46
N GLY A 107 28.21 -19.46 2.00
CA GLY A 107 27.52 -20.53 2.72
C GLY A 107 28.43 -21.72 3.03
N ASP A 108 29.49 -21.94 2.24
CA ASP A 108 30.44 -23.03 2.45
C ASP A 108 31.26 -22.82 3.75
N ILE A 109 31.64 -21.58 4.06
CA ILE A 109 32.39 -21.26 5.29
C ILE A 109 31.52 -21.43 6.54
N SER A 110 30.26 -21.01 6.48
CA SER A 110 29.33 -21.12 7.63
C SER A 110 28.95 -22.56 7.94
N ILE A 111 28.78 -23.41 6.92
CA ILE A 111 28.47 -24.83 7.10
C ILE A 111 29.68 -25.57 7.68
N GLN A 112 30.89 -25.34 7.14
CA GLN A 112 32.10 -25.97 7.67
C GLN A 112 32.40 -25.55 9.11
N ALA A 113 32.16 -24.29 9.46
CA ALA A 113 32.32 -23.81 10.83
C ALA A 113 31.30 -24.45 11.79
N ALA A 114 30.03 -24.57 11.38
CA ALA A 114 28.98 -25.20 12.19
C ALA A 114 29.17 -26.71 12.37
N MET A 115 29.73 -27.40 11.37
CA MET A 115 29.99 -28.84 11.43
C MET A 115 31.27 -29.20 12.19
N ARG A 116 32.15 -28.23 12.46
CA ARG A 116 33.44 -28.45 13.12
C ARG A 116 33.32 -28.91 14.57
N ASP A 117 32.27 -28.44 15.24
CA ASP A 117 32.02 -28.69 16.67
C ASP A 117 31.03 -29.85 16.90
N LEU A 118 30.53 -30.48 15.83
CA LEU A 118 29.62 -31.62 15.91
C LEU A 118 30.39 -32.93 16.01
N THR A 119 29.87 -33.85 16.81
CA THR A 119 30.39 -35.22 16.88
C THR A 119 30.02 -36.02 15.64
N THR A 120 30.79 -37.08 15.35
CA THR A 120 30.52 -37.97 14.20
C THR A 120 29.11 -38.56 14.20
N GLU A 121 28.52 -38.75 15.38
CA GLU A 121 27.16 -39.29 15.51
C GLU A 121 26.09 -38.25 15.20
N GLU A 122 26.28 -37.00 15.65
CA GLU A 122 25.39 -35.87 15.33
C GLU A 122 25.43 -35.54 13.83
N LEU A 123 26.60 -35.63 13.21
CA LEU A 123 26.75 -35.50 11.75
C LEU A 123 25.99 -36.59 10.97
N ARG A 124 25.97 -37.82 11.47
CA ARG A 124 25.23 -38.93 10.87
C ARG A 124 23.71 -38.77 11.01
N GLN A 125 23.23 -38.24 12.14
CA GLN A 125 21.81 -37.96 12.35
C GLN A 125 21.32 -36.85 11.40
N LEU A 126 22.11 -35.80 11.20
CA LEU A 126 21.81 -34.76 10.22
C LEU A 126 21.73 -35.30 8.79
N ALA A 127 22.66 -36.17 8.39
CA ALA A 127 22.67 -36.78 7.05
C ALA A 127 21.50 -37.76 6.81
N GLN A 128 20.86 -38.27 7.87
CA GLN A 128 19.68 -39.15 7.77
C GLN A 128 18.37 -38.38 7.67
N LEU A 129 18.32 -37.09 8.06
CA LEU A 129 17.13 -36.24 7.97
C LEU A 129 16.82 -35.79 6.53
N ASP A 130 17.81 -35.79 5.63
CA ASP A 130 17.63 -35.52 4.19
C ASP A 130 17.06 -36.72 3.40
N GLY A 131 16.70 -37.80 4.10
CA GLY A 131 16.37 -39.10 3.53
C GLY A 131 14.89 -39.47 3.46
N ASP A 132 13.94 -38.56 3.71
CA ASP A 132 12.51 -38.84 3.50
C ASP A 132 12.08 -38.43 2.07
N PRO A 133 11.83 -39.38 1.14
CA PRO A 133 11.29 -39.08 -0.16
C PRO A 133 9.77 -38.89 -0.07
N TRP A 134 9.26 -37.78 -0.61
CA TRP A 134 7.84 -37.68 -0.98
C TRP A 134 7.49 -38.58 -2.17
#